data_AF-A0AAJ1TYR3-F1
#
_entry.id   AF-A0AAJ1TYR3-F1
#
_cell.length_a   1.000
_cell.length_b   1.000
_cell.length_c   1.000
_cell.angle_alpha   90.00
_cell.angle_beta   90.00
_cell.angle_gamma   90.00
#
_symmetry.space_group_name_H-M   'P 1'
#
loop_
_entity.id
_entity.type
_entity.pdbx_description
1 polymer ?
#
loop_
_entity_poly.entity_id
_entity_poly.type
_entity_poly.pdbx_seq_one_letter_code
_entity_poly.pdbx_strand_id
1 'polypeptide(L)'
;MREPTSESVREMMLALMSAALTQIVAMNARADELARAAHEDIDPCFAAAMQEHARRYRVEVLELQGRLATLSGDYTRRFHAEI
;
A
#
# COMPACT_ATOMS: atom_id res chain seq x y z
N MET A 1 -3.01 10.62 -31.24
CA MET A 1 -3.56 10.24 -29.92
C MET A 1 -4.11 11.51 -29.28
N ARG A 2 -5.33 11.50 -28.71
CA ARG A 2 -5.85 12.65 -27.96
C ARG A 2 -5.18 12.70 -26.59
N GLU A 3 -4.77 13.89 -26.16
CA GLU A 3 -4.27 14.09 -24.79
C GLU A 3 -5.39 13.83 -23.77
N PRO A 4 -5.08 13.23 -22.62
CA PRO A 4 -6.07 12.99 -21.57
C PRO A 4 -6.58 14.33 -21.02
N THR A 5 -7.90 14.41 -20.79
CA THR A 5 -8.53 15.58 -20.17
C THR A 5 -8.15 15.69 -18.69
N SER A 6 -8.20 16.91 -18.13
CA SER A 6 -7.93 17.16 -16.70
C SER A 6 -8.72 16.20 -15.79
N GLU A 7 -10.02 16.02 -16.07
CA GLU A 7 -10.90 15.11 -15.33
C GLU A 7 -10.44 13.65 -15.41
N SER A 8 -10.09 13.16 -16.61
CA SER A 8 -9.63 11.77 -16.77
C SER A 8 -8.32 11.50 -16.03
N VAL A 9 -7.44 12.50 -15.92
CA VAL A 9 -6.21 12.39 -15.13
C VAL A 9 -6.54 12.40 -13.63
N ARG A 10 -7.50 13.24 -13.20
CA ARG A 10 -7.97 13.30 -11.82
C ARG A 10 -8.52 11.96 -11.34
N GLU A 11 -9.45 11.38 -12.11
CA GLU A 11 -10.04 10.07 -11.84
C GLU A 11 -8.99 8.97 -11.77
N MET A 12 -8.04 8.96 -12.71
CA MET A 12 -6.94 8.00 -12.72
C MET A 12 -6.07 8.11 -11.47
N MET A 13 -5.70 9.32 -11.03
CA MET A 13 -4.92 9.52 -9.81
C MET A 13 -5.69 9.06 -8.55
N LEU A 14 -6.99 9.35 -8.47
CA LEU A 14 -7.86 8.86 -7.39
C LEU A 14 -7.93 7.33 -7.37
N ALA A 15 -8.09 6.69 -8.53
CA ALA A 15 -8.09 5.24 -8.65
C ALA A 15 -6.77 4.62 -8.20
N LEU A 16 -5.64 5.20 -8.58
CA LEU A 16 -4.31 4.76 -8.15
C LEU A 16 -4.12 4.91 -6.62
N MET A 17 -4.58 6.01 -6.02
CA MET A 17 -4.55 6.18 -4.56
C MET A 17 -5.42 5.14 -3.85
N SER A 18 -6.62 4.88 -4.36
CA SER A 18 -7.53 3.86 -3.82
C SER A 18 -6.94 2.44 -3.91
N ALA A 19 -6.31 2.11 -5.04
CA ALA A 19 -5.62 0.84 -5.22
C ALA A 19 -4.44 0.68 -4.24
N ALA A 20 -3.63 1.71 -4.05
CA ALA A 20 -2.52 1.71 -3.10
C ALA A 20 -3.02 1.52 -1.65
N LEU A 21 -4.08 2.22 -1.25
CA LEU A 21 -4.72 2.05 0.06
C LEU A 21 -5.20 0.62 0.28
N THR A 22 -5.87 0.04 -0.72
CA THR A 22 -6.36 -1.34 -0.66
C THR A 22 -5.21 -2.34 -0.47
N GLN A 23 -4.11 -2.15 -1.20
CA GLN A 23 -2.91 -2.99 -1.07
C GLN A 23 -2.27 -2.86 0.32
N ILE A 24 -2.12 -1.63 0.83
CA ILE A 24 -1.58 -1.36 2.18
C ILE A 24 -2.38 -2.12 3.24
N VAL A 25 -3.72 -2.05 3.19
CA VAL A 25 -4.57 -2.74 4.17
C VAL A 25 -4.41 -4.26 4.06
N ALA A 26 -4.47 -4.81 2.85
CA ALA A 26 -4.35 -6.26 2.63
C ALA A 26 -2.99 -6.81 3.10
N MET A 27 -1.91 -6.06 2.87
CA MET A 27 -0.56 -6.50 3.23
C MET A 27 -0.29 -6.38 4.73
N ASN A 28 -0.83 -5.35 5.39
CA ASN A 28 -0.81 -5.28 6.86
C ASN A 28 -1.56 -6.48 7.47
N ALA A 29 -2.75 -6.79 6.98
CA ALA A 29 -3.53 -7.94 7.47
C ALA A 29 -2.73 -9.25 7.34
N ARG A 30 -2.12 -9.51 6.17
CA ARG A 30 -1.26 -10.69 5.97
C ARG A 30 -0.03 -10.70 6.89
N ALA A 31 0.59 -9.55 7.11
CA ALA A 31 1.73 -9.45 8.02
C ALA A 31 1.33 -9.77 9.47
N ASP A 32 0.16 -9.33 9.90
CA ASP A 32 -0.37 -9.60 11.24
C ASP A 32 -0.78 -11.06 11.40
N GLU A 33 -1.41 -11.66 10.39
CA GLU A 33 -1.74 -13.09 10.35
C GLU A 33 -0.49 -13.97 10.47
N LEU A 34 0.55 -13.68 9.68
CA LEU A 34 1.82 -14.41 9.75
C LEU A 34 2.53 -14.23 11.09
N ALA A 35 2.54 -13.01 11.64
CA ALA A 35 3.13 -12.75 12.94
C ALA A 35 2.42 -13.52 14.06
N ARG A 36 1.08 -13.62 13.99
CA ARG A 36 0.28 -14.41 14.92
C ARG A 36 0.54 -15.90 14.76
N ALA A 37 0.49 -16.41 13.53
CA ALA A 37 0.77 -17.82 13.24
C ALA A 37 2.17 -18.22 13.71
N ALA A 38 3.17 -17.37 13.52
CA ALA A 38 4.53 -17.60 14.02
C ALA A 38 4.62 -17.67 15.55
N HIS A 39 3.74 -16.99 16.27
CA HIS A 39 3.70 -17.05 17.73
C HIS A 39 3.04 -18.32 18.25
N GLU A 40 2.12 -18.89 17.48
CA GLU A 40 1.36 -20.09 17.81
C GLU A 40 2.07 -21.38 17.37
N ASP A 41 3.03 -21.30 16.44
CA ASP A 41 3.76 -22.44 15.90
C ASP A 41 4.81 -22.99 16.89
N ILE A 42 4.91 -24.31 16.94
CA ILE A 42 5.84 -25.05 17.80
C ILE A 42 7.17 -25.35 17.11
N ASP A 43 7.22 -25.29 15.77
CA ASP A 43 8.44 -25.46 14.98
C ASP A 43 9.18 -24.13 14.85
N PRO A 44 10.37 -23.98 15.47
CA PRO A 44 11.11 -22.72 15.44
C PRO A 44 11.54 -22.27 14.04
N CYS A 45 11.77 -23.20 13.11
CA CYS A 45 12.17 -22.87 11.75
C CYS A 45 11.00 -22.29 10.95
N PHE A 46 9.81 -22.89 11.08
CA PHE A 46 8.60 -22.36 10.44
C PHE A 46 8.16 -21.04 11.06
N ALA A 47 8.22 -20.92 12.40
CA ALA A 47 7.96 -19.66 13.09
C ALA A 47 8.87 -18.53 12.59
N ALA A 48 10.17 -18.77 12.49
CA ALA A 48 11.14 -17.79 11.99
C ALA A 48 10.86 -17.39 10.53
N ALA A 49 10.52 -18.35 9.67
CA ALA A 49 10.16 -18.07 8.27
C ALA A 49 8.92 -17.16 8.19
N MET A 50 7.87 -17.46 8.96
CA MET A 50 6.66 -16.63 9.01
C MET A 50 6.93 -15.22 9.52
N GLN A 51 7.77 -15.07 10.56
CA GLN A 51 8.20 -13.74 11.04
C GLN A 51 8.94 -12.94 9.96
N GLU A 52 9.84 -13.58 9.22
CA GLU A 52 10.56 -12.93 8.13
C GLU A 52 9.62 -12.49 7.00
N HIS A 53 8.63 -13.32 6.64
CA HIS A 53 7.60 -12.93 5.67
C HIS A 53 6.74 -11.78 6.18
N ALA A 54 6.31 -11.79 7.45
CA ALA A 54 5.59 -10.68 8.06
C ALA A 54 6.41 -9.39 8.03
N ARG A 55 7.72 -9.46 8.29
CA ARG A 55 8.63 -8.32 8.22
C ARG A 55 8.74 -7.77 6.80
N ARG A 56 8.84 -8.63 5.78
CA ARG A 56 8.89 -8.20 4.37
C ARG A 56 7.62 -7.46 3.96
N TYR A 57 6.44 -7.99 4.29
CA TYR A 57 5.18 -7.29 4.02
C TYR A 57 5.11 -5.93 4.69
N ARG A 58 5.61 -5.78 5.93
CA ARG A 58 5.67 -4.47 6.60
C ARG A 58 6.59 -3.48 5.90
N VAL A 59 7.73 -3.93 5.36
CA VAL A 59 8.62 -3.08 4.54
C VAL A 59 7.89 -2.62 3.27
N GLU A 60 7.25 -3.54 2.55
CA GLU A 60 6.52 -3.20 1.33
C GLU A 60 5.34 -2.25 1.60
N VAL A 61 4.66 -2.39 2.74
CA VAL A 61 3.63 -1.44 3.21
C VAL A 61 4.21 -0.02 3.38
N LEU A 62 5.38 0.11 4.03
CA LEU A 62 6.02 1.42 4.22
C LEU A 62 6.36 2.08 2.88
N GLU A 63 6.83 1.29 1.91
CA GLU A 63 7.08 1.80 0.55
C GLU A 63 5.80 2.27 -0.13
N LEU A 64 4.72 1.49 -0.05
CA LEU A 64 3.41 1.87 -0.61
C LEU A 64 2.86 3.14 0.05
N GLN A 65 3.02 3.29 1.37
CA GLN A 65 2.62 4.50 2.09
C GLN A 65 3.40 5.73 1.60
N GLY A 66 4.71 5.61 1.37
CA GLY A 66 5.51 6.69 0.81
C GLY A 66 5.08 7.08 -0.62
N ARG A 67 4.79 6.08 -1.47
CA ARG A 67 4.27 6.31 -2.82
C ARG A 67 2.89 6.98 -2.80
N LEU A 68 2.01 6.53 -1.92
CA LEU A 68 0.68 7.11 -1.73
C LEU A 68 0.77 8.57 -1.26
N ALA A 69 1.64 8.88 -0.30
CA ALA A 69 1.86 10.24 0.17
C ALA A 69 2.34 11.16 -0.95
N THR A 70 3.25 10.67 -1.80
CA THR A 70 3.73 11.41 -2.97
C THR A 70 2.59 11.67 -3.97
N LEU A 71 1.83 10.63 -4.32
CA LEU A 71 0.70 10.73 -5.26
C LEU A 71 -0.40 11.68 -4.74
N SER A 72 -0.68 11.64 -3.43
CA SER A 72 -1.63 12.55 -2.77
C SER A 72 -1.14 14.00 -2.79
N GLY A 73 0.16 14.22 -2.57
CA GLY A 73 0.80 15.54 -2.70
C GLY A 73 0.72 16.08 -4.13
N ASP A 74 0.99 15.24 -5.14
CA ASP A 74 0.89 15.60 -6.55
C ASP A 74 -0.54 15.93 -6.95
N TYR A 75 -1.50 15.12 -6.51
CA TYR A 75 -2.93 15.34 -6.74
C TYR A 75 -3.36 16.70 -6.18
N THR A 76 -3.02 16.98 -4.91
CA THR A 76 -3.34 18.25 -4.26
C THR A 76 -2.71 19.41 -5.02
N ARG A 77 -1.40 19.36 -5.33
CA ARG A 77 -0.75 20.44 -6.09
C ARG A 77 -1.40 20.73 -7.44
N ARG A 78 -1.93 19.70 -8.10
CA ARG A 78 -2.50 19.81 -9.45
C ARG A 78 -3.95 20.28 -9.48
N PHE A 79 -4.77 19.87 -8.51
CA PHE A 79 -6.23 20.05 -8.56
C PHE A 79 -6.81 20.85 -7.38
N HIS A 80 -6.00 21.30 -6.43
CA HIS A 80 -6.51 22.02 -5.25
C HIS A 80 -7.00 23.45 -5.56
N ALA A 81 -6.66 24.01 -6.72
CA ALA A 81 -7.18 25.31 -7.18
C ALA A 81 -8.55 25.23 -7.88
N GLU A 82 -9.09 24.02 -8.10
CA GLU A 82 -10.37 23.79 -8.78
C GLU A 82 -11.55 23.55 -7.81
N ILE A 83 -11.33 23.71 -6.49
CA ILE A 83 -12.33 23.57 -5.42
C ILE A 83 -12.69 24.94 -4.85
#